data_AF-A0A1J4J9G4-F1
#
_entry.id   AF-A0A1J4J9G4-F1
#
_cell.length_a   1.000
_cell.length_b   1.000
_cell.length_c   1.000
_cell.angle_alpha   90.00
_cell.angle_beta   90.00
_cell.angle_gamma   90.00
#
_symmetry.space_group_name_H-M   'P 1'
#
loop_
_entity.id
_entity.type
_entity.pdbx_description
1 polymer ?
#
loop_
_entity_poly.entity_id
_entity_poly.type
_entity_poly.pdbx_seq_one_letter_code
_entity_poly.pdbx_strand_id
1 'polypeptide(L)'
;MRKGLKYGEFHCLSKYIEQVASQVSSALSSFITSLTQFQSNLQYMDSQFKSLNNDLQNVKLSSCFQPTVSMLKKITSVVPSTLFLDKFPPIYQDLLSSQKFYETKYSNIKLQAARMRSTLQDLVKSIQNSVSSLPRSQESAGSPDLHPDLIKFYSNFEEETKNAKSLIITFIDLTNGTTLKITTCVRQSLEPMMHKCSISIPAEVDKVPHSIEKLVETMNEEFNVSNILQKYVIPTLGPVLKTQIAPQQNHCLINYFELENKLNNNAKLKLKREYVYKDNGKEVVLKEGEVVDLIYAGYSRLWSVRTSKKILCYVPSIYLQV
;
A
#
# COMPACT_ATOMS: atom_id res chain seq x y z
N MET A 1 6.48 -27.46 -23.91
CA MET A 1 6.62 -26.90 -22.54
C MET A 1 5.49 -25.92 -22.26
N ARG A 2 4.51 -26.30 -21.44
CA ARG A 2 3.44 -25.37 -21.02
C ARG A 2 4.06 -24.38 -20.03
N LYS A 3 4.16 -23.10 -20.40
CA LYS A 3 4.46 -22.01 -19.44
C LYS A 3 3.43 -22.17 -18.31
N GLY A 4 3.90 -22.42 -17.08
CA GLY A 4 3.03 -22.58 -15.92
C GLY A 4 2.08 -21.40 -15.81
N LEU A 5 0.80 -21.68 -15.55
CA LEU A 5 -0.19 -20.65 -15.24
C LEU A 5 0.38 -19.77 -14.12
N LYS A 6 0.57 -18.48 -14.38
CA LYS A 6 1.03 -17.52 -13.36
C LYS A 6 -0.11 -17.33 -12.37
N TYR A 7 0.08 -17.75 -11.12
CA TYR A 7 -0.94 -17.74 -10.07
C TYR A 7 -1.03 -16.40 -9.34
N GLY A 8 -1.35 -15.30 -10.02
CA GLY A 8 -1.38 -13.98 -9.39
C GLY A 8 0.01 -13.40 -9.13
N GLU A 9 0.33 -12.28 -9.78
CA GLU A 9 1.51 -11.50 -9.45
C GLU A 9 1.06 -10.31 -8.60
N PHE A 10 1.26 -10.41 -7.28
CA PHE A 10 1.00 -9.32 -6.33
C PHE A 10 2.31 -8.57 -6.05
N HIS A 11 2.70 -7.70 -6.98
CA HIS A 11 3.92 -6.91 -6.90
C HIS A 11 3.87 -5.86 -5.79
N CYS A 12 2.67 -5.35 -5.43
CA CYS A 12 2.52 -4.42 -4.31
C CYS A 12 3.00 -5.04 -2.99
N LEU A 13 2.74 -6.34 -2.76
CA LEU A 13 3.18 -7.10 -1.57
C LEU A 13 4.61 -7.65 -1.65
N SER A 14 5.37 -7.27 -2.68
CA SER A 14 6.75 -7.73 -2.86
C SER A 14 7.62 -6.63 -3.46
N LYS A 15 7.78 -6.63 -4.79
CA LYS A 15 8.68 -5.74 -5.53
C LYS A 15 8.56 -4.27 -5.10
N TYR A 16 7.34 -3.74 -4.99
CA TYR A 16 7.15 -2.32 -4.73
C TYR A 16 7.36 -1.94 -3.26
N ILE A 17 6.89 -2.76 -2.30
CA ILE A 17 7.26 -2.58 -0.88
C ILE A 17 8.78 -2.64 -0.71
N GLU A 18 9.45 -3.61 -1.34
CA GLU A 18 10.90 -3.76 -1.25
C GLU A 18 11.66 -2.58 -1.88
N GLN A 19 11.16 -2.06 -3.01
CA GLN A 19 11.73 -0.88 -3.65
C GLN A 19 11.63 0.37 -2.77
N VAL A 20 10.44 0.64 -2.22
CA VAL A 20 10.22 1.78 -1.31
C VAL A 20 11.11 1.62 -0.08
N ALA A 21 11.15 0.43 0.52
CA ALA A 21 11.95 0.19 1.71
C ALA A 21 13.45 0.39 1.48
N SER A 22 13.95 -0.10 0.34
CA SER A 22 15.35 0.10 -0.07
C SER A 22 15.71 1.58 -0.20
N GLN A 23 14.82 2.39 -0.80
CA GLN A 23 15.05 3.83 -0.93
C GLN A 23 15.10 4.53 0.43
N VAL A 24 14.21 4.19 1.35
CA VAL A 24 14.19 4.78 2.70
C VAL A 24 15.42 4.36 3.50
N SER A 25 15.79 3.08 3.49
CA SER A 25 17.01 2.59 4.14
C SER A 25 18.27 3.23 3.57
N SER A 26 18.34 3.39 2.24
CA SER A 26 19.43 4.10 1.58
C SER A 26 19.48 5.57 2.02
N ALA A 27 18.34 6.27 2.06
CA ALA A 27 18.27 7.66 2.49
C ALA A 27 18.73 7.84 3.94
N LEU A 28 18.28 6.98 4.86
CA LEU A 28 18.74 6.94 6.25
C LEU A 28 20.26 6.76 6.33
N SER A 29 20.79 5.77 5.62
CA SER A 29 22.21 5.41 5.66
C SER A 29 23.09 6.53 5.08
N SER A 30 22.67 7.10 3.94
CA SER A 30 23.33 8.25 3.34
C SER A 30 23.33 9.45 4.28
N PHE A 31 22.19 9.74 4.92
CA PHE A 31 22.09 10.87 5.83
C PHE A 31 22.98 10.71 7.06
N ILE A 32 22.99 9.52 7.68
CA ILE A 32 23.87 9.19 8.81
C ILE A 32 25.35 9.34 8.42
N THR A 33 25.72 8.87 7.22
CA THR A 33 27.08 9.00 6.70
C THR A 33 27.46 10.46 6.51
N SER A 34 26.61 11.25 5.85
CA SER A 34 26.83 12.68 5.64
C SER A 34 26.90 13.46 6.95
N LEU A 35 26.04 13.15 7.92
CA LEU A 35 26.03 13.81 9.22
C LEU A 35 27.33 13.53 9.99
N THR A 36 27.80 12.28 9.98
CA THR A 36 29.09 11.89 10.57
C THR A 36 30.27 12.58 9.88
N GLN A 37 30.28 12.64 8.55
CA GLN A 37 31.34 13.34 7.82
C GLN A 37 31.36 14.83 8.13
N PHE A 38 30.18 15.44 8.22
CA PHE A 38 30.04 16.85 8.58
C PHE A 38 30.53 17.12 10.00
N GLN A 39 30.24 16.23 10.95
CA GLN A 39 30.80 16.29 12.30
C GLN A 39 32.34 16.26 12.27
N SER A 40 32.93 15.30 11.56
CA SER A 40 34.39 15.18 11.44
C SER A 40 35.03 16.45 10.86
N ASN A 41 34.42 17.03 9.82
CA ASN A 41 34.89 18.28 9.22
C ASN A 41 34.84 19.46 10.21
N LEU A 42 33.78 19.54 11.01
CA LEU A 42 33.67 20.60 12.03
C LEU A 42 34.63 20.39 13.20
N GLN A 43 34.89 19.15 13.62
CA GLN A 43 35.93 18.85 14.60
C GLN A 43 37.31 19.21 14.09
N TYR A 44 37.60 18.93 12.82
CA TYR A 44 38.86 19.35 12.19
C TYR A 44 38.97 20.88 12.19
N MET A 45 37.92 21.61 11.77
CA MET A 45 37.91 23.07 11.78
C MET A 45 38.12 23.65 13.19
N ASP A 46 37.45 23.09 14.20
CA ASP A 46 37.64 23.46 15.61
C ASP A 46 39.10 23.29 16.06
N SER A 47 39.74 22.19 15.65
CA SER A 47 41.16 21.95 15.96
C SER A 47 42.09 23.00 15.33
N GLN A 48 41.84 23.39 14.08
CA GLN A 48 42.61 24.41 13.38
C GLN A 48 42.44 25.79 14.03
N PHE A 49 41.21 26.13 14.42
CA PHE A 49 40.92 27.37 15.15
C PHE A 49 41.58 27.41 16.52
N LYS A 50 41.60 26.31 17.26
CA LYS A 50 42.34 26.20 18.54
C LYS A 50 43.84 26.40 18.34
N SER A 51 44.43 25.79 17.31
CA SER A 51 45.85 25.98 16.98
C SER A 51 46.15 27.44 16.66
N LEU A 52 45.38 28.05 15.75
CA LEU A 52 45.55 29.46 15.38
C LEU A 52 45.43 30.39 16.59
N ASN A 53 44.47 30.15 17.48
CA ASN A 53 44.28 30.94 18.69
C ASN A 53 45.48 30.82 19.66
N ASN A 54 46.05 29.62 19.78
CA ASN A 54 47.26 29.41 20.57
C ASN A 54 48.46 30.15 19.96
N ASP A 55 48.65 30.06 18.64
CA ASP A 55 49.73 30.74 17.93
C ASP A 55 49.62 32.26 18.10
N LEU A 56 48.42 32.83 17.92
CA LEU A 56 48.16 34.26 18.12
C LEU A 56 48.40 34.72 19.56
N GLN A 57 48.26 33.85 20.56
CA GLN A 57 48.62 34.16 21.95
C GLN A 57 50.13 34.13 22.21
N ASN A 58 50.83 33.22 21.54
CA ASN A 58 52.24 32.97 21.77
C ASN A 58 53.15 33.92 20.97
N VAL A 59 52.63 34.52 19.90
CA VAL A 59 53.33 35.57 19.15
C VAL A 59 53.33 36.87 19.96
N LYS A 60 54.51 37.49 20.11
CA LYS A 60 54.66 38.86 20.65
C LYS A 60 54.11 39.89 19.65
N LEU A 61 52.79 39.99 19.56
CA LEU A 61 52.09 41.02 18.79
C LEU A 61 52.09 42.35 19.53
N SER A 62 52.21 43.45 18.80
CA SER A 62 52.03 44.80 19.34
C SER A 62 50.68 44.95 20.03
N SER A 63 50.62 45.79 21.08
CA SER A 63 49.40 46.05 21.85
C SER A 63 48.23 46.57 20.99
N CYS A 64 48.51 47.23 19.86
CA CYS A 64 47.48 47.70 18.94
C CYS A 64 46.70 46.59 18.22
N PHE A 65 47.24 45.36 18.14
CA PHE A 65 46.56 44.21 17.50
C PHE A 65 45.73 43.37 18.48
N GLN A 66 45.87 43.58 19.79
CA GLN A 66 45.16 42.81 20.82
C GLN A 66 43.62 42.83 20.69
N PRO A 67 42.97 43.96 20.33
CA PRO A 67 41.52 43.98 20.10
C PRO A 67 41.09 43.06 18.96
N THR A 68 41.84 43.04 17.86
CA THR A 68 41.56 42.19 16.69
C THR A 68 41.74 40.72 17.02
N VAL A 69 42.80 40.34 17.76
CA VAL A 69 43.02 38.97 18.24
C VAL A 69 41.89 38.52 19.16
N SER A 70 41.40 39.39 20.05
CA SER A 70 40.27 39.10 20.93
C SER A 70 38.96 38.88 20.14
N MET A 71 38.72 39.69 19.11
CA MET A 71 37.58 39.53 18.21
C MET A 71 37.65 38.22 17.41
N LEU A 72 38.82 37.90 16.83
CA LEU A 72 39.06 36.64 16.12
C LEU A 72 38.82 35.43 17.02
N LYS A 73 39.31 35.47 18.26
CA LYS A 73 39.04 34.43 19.26
C LYS A 73 37.56 34.24 19.56
N LYS A 74 36.81 35.34 19.73
CA LYS A 74 35.36 35.27 19.95
C LYS A 74 34.61 34.67 18.77
N ILE A 75 35.04 34.97 17.54
CA ILE A 75 34.44 34.39 16.34
C ILE A 75 34.77 32.89 16.26
N THR A 76 36.04 32.54 16.39
CA THR A 76 36.51 31.15 16.20
C THR A 76 36.09 30.21 17.33
N SER A 77 35.87 30.70 18.55
CA SER A 77 35.41 29.89 19.69
C SER A 77 33.91 29.57 19.67
N VAL A 78 33.10 30.36 18.97
CA VAL A 78 31.63 30.24 18.95
C VAL A 78 31.14 29.42 17.76
N VAL A 79 31.84 29.48 16.62
CA VAL A 79 31.32 28.92 15.35
C VAL A 79 31.24 27.37 15.34
N PRO A 80 32.24 26.58 15.77
CA PRO A 80 32.15 25.12 15.72
C PRO A 80 31.31 24.51 16.86
N SER A 81 31.47 25.04 18.08
CA SER A 81 30.94 24.48 19.32
C SER A 81 29.42 24.62 19.44
N THR A 82 28.90 25.85 19.34
CA THR A 82 27.50 26.16 19.67
C THR A 82 26.49 25.85 18.54
N LEU A 83 26.95 25.66 17.30
CA LEU A 83 26.05 25.51 16.14
C LEU A 83 25.69 24.07 15.80
N PHE A 84 26.60 23.12 16.05
CA PHE A 84 26.42 21.74 15.58
C PHE A 84 26.99 20.69 16.52
N LEU A 85 28.18 20.91 17.11
CA LEU A 85 28.83 19.89 17.95
C LEU A 85 28.02 19.55 19.20
N ASP A 86 27.38 20.54 19.83
CA ASP A 86 26.52 20.31 21.02
C ASP A 86 25.20 19.60 20.67
N LYS A 87 24.66 19.86 19.47
CA LYS A 87 23.38 19.27 19.03
C LYS A 87 23.54 17.94 18.30
N PHE A 88 24.75 17.63 17.83
CA PHE A 88 25.01 16.43 17.05
C PHE A 88 24.72 15.13 17.82
N PRO A 89 25.25 14.90 19.05
CA PRO A 89 25.04 13.64 19.75
C PRO A 89 23.57 13.24 19.93
N PRO A 90 22.66 14.12 20.42
CA PRO A 90 21.25 13.75 20.56
C PRO A 90 20.56 13.51 19.21
N ILE A 91 20.85 14.31 18.18
CA ILE A 91 20.25 14.14 16.84
C ILE A 91 20.72 12.83 16.21
N TYR A 92 22.01 12.52 16.32
CA TYR A 92 22.59 11.28 15.80
C TYR A 92 21.98 10.05 16.47
N GLN A 93 21.80 10.07 17.79
CA GLN A 93 21.17 8.96 18.52
C GLN A 93 19.68 8.79 18.16
N ASP A 94 18.94 9.87 17.95
CA ASP A 94 17.55 9.80 17.50
C ASP A 94 17.41 9.21 16.09
N LEU A 95 18.33 9.54 15.19
CA LEU A 95 18.39 8.96 13.84
C LEU A 95 18.72 7.47 13.86
N LEU A 96 19.72 7.04 14.65
CA LEU A 96 20.04 5.61 14.81
C LEU A 96 18.86 4.83 15.39
N SER A 97 18.19 5.40 16.40
CA SER A 97 17.00 4.81 17.01
C SER A 97 15.86 4.68 15.99
N SER A 98 15.67 5.71 15.16
CA SER A 98 14.66 5.73 14.10
C SER A 98 14.97 4.74 12.97
N GLN A 99 16.25 4.60 12.59
CA GLN A 99 16.69 3.58 11.64
C GLN A 99 16.36 2.18 12.16
N LYS A 100 16.77 1.87 13.39
CA LYS A 100 16.50 0.55 14.00
C LYS A 100 15.01 0.27 14.13
N PHE A 101 14.22 1.27 14.52
CA PHE A 101 12.76 1.17 14.58
C PHE A 101 12.17 0.84 13.21
N TYR A 102 12.58 1.58 12.17
CA TYR A 102 12.11 1.37 10.80
C TYR A 102 12.44 -0.04 10.31
N GLU A 103 13.70 -0.47 10.42
CA GLU A 103 14.17 -1.79 9.98
C GLU A 103 13.42 -2.92 10.70
N THR A 104 13.17 -2.76 12.00
CA THR A 104 12.42 -3.74 12.81
C THR A 104 10.95 -3.81 12.39
N LYS A 105 10.30 -2.67 12.14
CA LYS A 105 8.90 -2.64 11.71
C LYS A 105 8.74 -3.15 10.29
N TYR A 106 9.64 -2.75 9.40
CA TYR A 106 9.67 -3.20 8.02
C TYR A 106 9.91 -4.71 7.91
N SER A 107 10.81 -5.31 8.69
CA SER A 107 11.04 -6.76 8.64
C SER A 107 9.79 -7.57 9.00
N ASN A 108 9.02 -7.11 9.98
CA ASN A 108 7.73 -7.69 10.34
C ASN A 108 6.69 -7.53 9.22
N ILE A 109 6.58 -6.34 8.64
CA ILE A 109 5.70 -6.06 7.50
C ILE A 109 6.06 -6.96 6.31
N LYS A 110 7.35 -7.12 6.01
CA LYS A 110 7.86 -7.96 4.93
C LYS A 110 7.42 -9.43 5.10
N LEU A 111 7.50 -9.96 6.32
CA LEU A 111 7.03 -11.31 6.63
C LEU A 111 5.50 -11.45 6.46
N GLN A 112 4.73 -10.46 6.91
CA GLN A 112 3.28 -10.46 6.76
C GLN A 112 2.87 -10.35 5.29
N ALA A 113 3.53 -9.47 4.52
CA ALA A 113 3.28 -9.29 3.09
C ALA A 113 3.56 -10.58 2.31
N ALA A 114 4.64 -11.30 2.65
CA ALA A 114 4.95 -12.59 2.04
C ALA A 114 3.87 -13.65 2.31
N ARG A 115 3.34 -13.71 3.54
CA ARG A 115 2.25 -14.62 3.92
C ARG A 115 0.96 -14.28 3.17
N MET A 116 0.55 -13.02 3.20
CA MET A 116 -0.66 -12.55 2.49
C MET A 116 -0.57 -12.79 0.99
N ARG A 117 0.61 -12.54 0.40
CA ARG A 117 0.86 -12.87 -1.01
C ARG A 117 0.62 -14.35 -1.26
N SER A 118 1.17 -15.25 -0.43
CA SER A 118 0.93 -16.70 -0.59
C SER A 118 -0.56 -17.03 -0.52
N THR A 119 -1.28 -16.51 0.49
CA THR A 119 -2.72 -16.73 0.65
C THR A 119 -3.51 -16.29 -0.59
N LEU A 120 -3.24 -15.08 -1.11
CA LEU A 120 -3.92 -14.56 -2.29
C LEU A 120 -3.60 -15.39 -3.55
N GLN A 121 -2.35 -15.86 -3.70
CA GLN A 121 -1.96 -16.74 -4.80
C GLN A 121 -2.67 -18.10 -4.71
N ASP A 122 -2.82 -18.65 -3.51
CA ASP A 122 -3.53 -19.91 -3.27
C ASP A 122 -5.03 -19.78 -3.56
N LEU A 123 -5.65 -18.64 -3.21
CA LEU A 123 -7.04 -18.34 -3.59
C LEU A 123 -7.22 -18.29 -5.11
N VAL A 124 -6.34 -17.58 -5.83
CA VAL A 124 -6.37 -17.50 -7.31
C VAL A 124 -6.16 -18.88 -7.93
N LYS A 125 -5.23 -19.68 -7.40
CA LYS A 125 -4.98 -21.04 -7.85
C LYS A 125 -6.17 -21.96 -7.60
N SER A 126 -6.83 -21.85 -6.45
CA SER A 126 -8.01 -22.65 -6.11
C SER A 126 -9.13 -22.42 -7.12
N ILE A 127 -9.45 -21.16 -7.42
CA ILE A 127 -10.52 -20.86 -8.38
C ILE A 127 -10.16 -21.29 -9.80
N GLN A 128 -8.89 -21.14 -10.22
CA GLN A 128 -8.42 -21.66 -11.50
C GLN A 128 -8.59 -23.18 -11.62
N ASN A 129 -8.29 -23.92 -10.55
CA ASN A 129 -8.45 -25.37 -10.51
C ASN A 129 -9.93 -25.78 -10.59
N SER A 130 -10.79 -25.16 -9.77
CA SER A 130 -12.24 -25.40 -9.76
C SER A 130 -12.85 -25.17 -11.15
N VAL A 131 -12.45 -24.08 -11.81
CA VAL A 131 -12.89 -23.75 -13.17
C VAL A 131 -12.36 -24.74 -14.21
N SER A 132 -11.14 -25.25 -14.04
CA SER A 132 -10.54 -26.23 -14.97
C SER A 132 -11.17 -27.63 -14.85
N SER A 133 -11.73 -27.97 -13.68
CA SER A 133 -12.39 -29.25 -13.42
C SER A 133 -13.86 -29.32 -13.85
N LEU A 134 -14.42 -28.22 -14.37
CA LEU A 134 -15.79 -28.19 -14.87
C LEU A 134 -15.97 -29.19 -16.04
N PRO A 135 -17.02 -30.03 -16.04
CA PRO A 135 -17.27 -30.97 -17.13
C PRO A 135 -17.37 -30.26 -18.48
N ARG A 136 -16.71 -30.79 -19.51
CA ARG A 136 -16.71 -30.22 -20.88
C ARG A 136 -18.06 -30.35 -21.60
N SER A 137 -18.96 -31.18 -21.07
CA SER A 137 -20.28 -31.48 -21.64
C SER A 137 -21.37 -31.27 -20.60
N GLN A 138 -22.12 -30.18 -20.72
CA GLN A 138 -23.47 -30.08 -20.15
C GLN A 138 -24.44 -29.84 -21.31
N GLU A 139 -24.79 -30.92 -22.00
CA GLU A 139 -26.08 -31.04 -22.66
C GLU A 139 -27.04 -31.61 -21.62
N SER A 140 -27.76 -30.75 -20.89
CA SER A 140 -29.15 -30.98 -20.44
C SER A 140 -29.54 -30.08 -19.27
N ALA A 141 -30.55 -29.23 -19.52
CA ALA A 141 -31.60 -28.78 -18.61
C ALA A 141 -31.22 -28.31 -17.18
N GLY A 142 -31.22 -26.99 -16.97
CA GLY A 142 -31.19 -26.35 -15.66
C GLY A 142 -30.41 -25.04 -15.72
N SER A 143 -30.95 -23.95 -15.19
CA SER A 143 -30.39 -22.60 -15.30
C SER A 143 -28.91 -22.53 -14.85
N PRO A 144 -28.05 -21.76 -15.53
CA PRO A 144 -26.62 -21.71 -15.21
C PRO A 144 -26.41 -20.80 -14.00
N ASP A 145 -26.38 -21.45 -12.83
CA ASP A 145 -26.03 -20.84 -11.56
C ASP A 145 -24.53 -20.52 -11.49
N LEU A 146 -24.17 -19.49 -10.73
CA LEU A 146 -22.78 -19.16 -10.38
C LEU A 146 -22.18 -20.36 -9.61
N HIS A 147 -21.00 -20.83 -10.01
CA HIS A 147 -20.34 -21.95 -9.34
C HIS A 147 -20.03 -21.58 -7.86
N PRO A 148 -20.42 -22.38 -6.86
CA PRO A 148 -20.21 -22.06 -5.43
C PRO A 148 -18.77 -21.67 -5.06
N ASP A 149 -17.78 -22.30 -5.71
CA ASP A 149 -16.36 -21.99 -5.52
C ASP A 149 -15.99 -20.54 -5.88
N LEU A 150 -16.71 -19.93 -6.81
CA LEU A 150 -16.49 -18.55 -7.21
C LEU A 150 -17.00 -17.56 -6.17
N ILE A 151 -18.15 -17.82 -5.56
CA ILE A 151 -18.69 -16.99 -4.47
C ILE A 151 -17.77 -17.07 -3.26
N LYS A 152 -17.33 -18.28 -2.92
CA LYS A 152 -16.35 -18.51 -1.85
C LYS A 152 -15.01 -17.83 -2.15
N PHE A 153 -14.55 -17.90 -3.40
CA PHE A 153 -13.37 -17.16 -3.85
C PHE A 153 -13.54 -15.65 -3.67
N TYR A 154 -14.64 -15.06 -4.15
CA TYR A 154 -14.87 -13.61 -4.07
C TYR A 154 -14.85 -13.13 -2.61
N SER A 155 -15.61 -13.79 -1.73
CA SER A 155 -15.68 -13.42 -0.31
C SER A 155 -14.31 -13.51 0.38
N ASN A 156 -13.59 -14.61 0.17
CA ASN A 156 -12.27 -14.80 0.78
C ASN A 156 -11.24 -13.82 0.20
N PHE A 157 -11.31 -13.56 -1.11
CA PHE A 157 -10.38 -12.65 -1.78
C PHE A 157 -10.63 -11.20 -1.35
N GLU A 158 -11.87 -10.77 -1.18
CA GLU A 158 -12.21 -9.45 -0.66
C GLU A 158 -11.70 -9.24 0.78
N GLU A 159 -11.90 -10.22 1.66
CA GLU A 159 -11.40 -10.16 3.04
C GLU A 159 -9.86 -10.11 3.10
N GLU A 160 -9.19 -11.00 2.38
CA GLU A 160 -7.73 -11.05 2.35
C GLU A 160 -7.11 -9.80 1.70
N THR A 161 -7.73 -9.26 0.64
CA THR A 161 -7.27 -8.00 0.04
C THR A 161 -7.49 -6.80 0.95
N LYS A 162 -8.57 -6.77 1.75
CA LYS A 162 -8.76 -5.73 2.77
C LYS A 162 -7.64 -5.75 3.81
N ASN A 163 -7.29 -6.94 4.30
CA ASN A 163 -6.18 -7.10 5.25
C ASN A 163 -4.84 -6.67 4.59
N ALA A 164 -4.61 -7.06 3.35
CA ALA A 164 -3.40 -6.70 2.60
C ALA A 164 -3.29 -5.18 2.33
N LYS A 165 -4.41 -4.51 2.01
CA LYS A 165 -4.48 -3.04 1.91
C LYS A 165 -4.10 -2.37 3.22
N SER A 166 -4.65 -2.85 4.34
CA SER A 166 -4.33 -2.32 5.67
C SER A 166 -2.83 -2.44 5.99
N LEU A 167 -2.19 -3.55 5.59
CA LEU A 167 -0.75 -3.73 5.76
C LEU A 167 0.06 -2.74 4.91
N ILE A 168 -0.32 -2.54 3.65
CA ILE A 168 0.35 -1.56 2.76
C ILE A 168 0.18 -0.14 3.29
N ILE A 169 -1.01 0.23 3.77
CA ILE A 169 -1.25 1.54 4.41
C ILE A 169 -0.33 1.71 5.63
N THR A 170 -0.26 0.70 6.49
CA THR A 170 0.65 0.71 7.66
C THR A 170 2.12 0.90 7.24
N PHE A 171 2.53 0.28 6.14
CA PHE A 171 3.87 0.45 5.59
C PHE A 171 4.12 1.86 5.03
N ILE A 172 3.12 2.45 4.36
CA ILE A 172 3.17 3.82 3.86
C ILE A 172 3.28 4.80 5.03
N ASP A 173 2.48 4.64 6.08
CA ASP A 173 2.53 5.48 7.27
C ASP A 173 3.89 5.40 7.97
N LEU A 174 4.43 4.18 8.11
CA LEU A 174 5.78 3.96 8.64
C LEU A 174 6.83 4.70 7.80
N THR A 175 6.73 4.60 6.47
CA THR A 175 7.67 5.23 5.54
C THR A 175 7.59 6.76 5.62
N ASN A 176 6.39 7.33 5.55
CA ASN A 176 6.16 8.77 5.65
C ASN A 176 6.65 9.32 7.00
N GLY A 177 6.37 8.59 8.10
CA GLY A 177 6.86 8.96 9.42
C GLY A 177 8.39 8.98 9.49
N THR A 178 9.07 8.01 8.89
CA THR A 178 10.53 7.97 8.82
C THR A 178 11.09 9.09 7.95
N THR A 179 10.52 9.34 6.76
CA THR A 179 10.95 10.43 5.89
C THR A 179 10.78 11.79 6.57
N LEU A 180 9.65 12.02 7.25
CA LEU A 180 9.42 13.24 8.01
C LEU A 180 10.45 13.44 9.12
N LYS A 181 10.85 12.36 9.81
CA LYS A 181 11.93 12.43 10.80
C LYS A 181 13.26 12.82 10.18
N ILE A 182 13.65 12.22 9.04
CA ILE A 182 14.87 12.62 8.32
C ILE A 182 14.83 14.11 8.00
N THR A 183 13.74 14.60 7.39
CA THR A 183 13.54 16.02 7.06
C THR A 183 13.62 16.91 8.29
N THR A 184 13.02 16.50 9.40
CA THR A 184 13.07 17.24 10.67
C THR A 184 14.49 17.33 11.21
N CYS A 185 15.24 16.22 11.21
CA CYS A 185 16.63 16.20 11.65
C CYS A 185 17.54 17.05 10.74
N VAL A 186 17.33 17.00 9.41
CA VAL A 186 18.01 17.85 8.43
C VAL A 186 17.81 19.32 8.81
N ARG A 187 16.56 19.75 9.02
CA ARG A 187 16.23 21.13 9.40
C ARG A 187 16.87 21.52 10.74
N GLN A 188 16.67 20.71 11.78
CA GLN A 188 17.23 21.01 13.11
C GLN A 188 18.77 21.10 13.12
N SER A 189 19.44 20.33 12.27
CA SER A 189 20.91 20.29 12.21
C SER A 189 21.49 21.36 11.28
N LEU A 190 20.93 21.52 10.09
CA LEU A 190 21.52 22.33 9.02
C LEU A 190 20.94 23.74 8.95
N GLU A 191 19.65 23.94 9.26
CA GLU A 191 19.00 25.24 9.12
C GLU A 191 19.69 26.37 9.90
N PRO A 192 20.14 26.17 11.16
CA PRO A 192 20.88 27.21 11.89
C PRO A 192 22.19 27.62 11.20
N MET A 193 22.87 26.66 10.57
CA MET A 193 24.12 26.90 9.86
C MET A 193 23.88 27.54 8.49
N MET A 194 22.91 27.03 7.75
CA MET A 194 22.52 27.55 6.45
C MET A 194 22.03 28.99 6.56
N HIS A 195 21.23 29.32 7.58
CA HIS A 195 20.81 30.70 7.86
C HIS A 195 22.00 31.63 8.09
N LYS A 196 23.00 31.21 8.90
CA LYS A 196 24.22 32.01 9.12
C LYS A 196 25.05 32.19 7.84
N CYS A 197 24.99 31.22 6.93
CA CYS A 197 25.66 31.29 5.63
C CYS A 197 24.81 31.91 4.52
N SER A 198 23.59 32.39 4.81
CA SER A 198 22.63 32.89 3.82
C SER A 198 22.29 31.89 2.71
N ILE A 199 22.22 30.59 3.05
CA ILE A 199 21.87 29.48 2.15
C ILE A 199 20.44 29.04 2.46
N SER A 200 19.62 28.83 1.43
CA SER A 200 18.25 28.29 1.56
C SER A 200 18.22 26.76 1.55
N ILE A 201 17.31 26.16 2.32
CA ILE A 201 17.05 24.71 2.25
C ILE A 201 16.41 24.37 0.89
N PRO A 202 16.91 23.35 0.16
CA PRO A 202 16.29 22.90 -1.08
C PRO A 202 14.84 22.43 -0.86
N ALA A 203 13.93 22.79 -1.78
CA ALA A 203 12.53 22.39 -1.71
C ALA A 203 12.33 20.87 -1.86
N GLU A 204 13.33 20.18 -2.41
CA GLU A 204 13.38 18.72 -2.57
C GLU A 204 13.28 17.98 -1.24
N VAL A 205 13.66 18.61 -0.13
CA VAL A 205 13.65 18.02 1.22
C VAL A 205 12.23 17.68 1.69
N ASP A 206 11.21 18.34 1.13
CA ASP A 206 9.80 18.14 1.51
C ASP A 206 9.04 17.23 0.51
N LYS A 207 9.70 16.73 -0.55
CA LYS A 207 9.03 15.91 -1.57
C LYS A 207 8.82 14.48 -1.07
N VAL A 208 7.58 13.99 -1.19
CA VAL A 208 7.23 12.59 -0.94
C VAL A 208 7.89 11.70 -2.02
N PRO A 209 8.42 10.51 -1.66
CA PRO A 209 8.96 9.59 -2.66
C PRO A 209 7.90 9.16 -3.68
N HIS A 210 8.14 9.43 -4.97
CA HIS A 210 7.26 9.04 -6.09
C HIS A 210 7.02 7.51 -6.16
N SER A 211 7.88 6.71 -5.54
CA SER A 211 7.71 5.26 -5.42
C SER A 211 6.50 4.85 -4.56
N ILE A 212 6.04 5.72 -3.64
CA ILE A 212 4.84 5.50 -2.83
C ILE A 212 3.58 5.61 -3.71
N GLU A 213 3.52 6.60 -4.61
CA GLU A 213 2.40 6.78 -5.53
C GLU A 213 2.23 5.52 -6.40
N LYS A 214 3.32 5.02 -6.98
CA LYS A 214 3.33 3.80 -7.77
C LYS A 214 2.90 2.56 -6.98
N LEU A 215 3.27 2.47 -5.69
CA LEU A 215 2.84 1.39 -4.81
C LEU A 215 1.32 1.43 -4.60
N VAL A 216 0.75 2.61 -4.36
CA VAL A 216 -0.69 2.81 -4.16
C VAL A 216 -1.47 2.48 -5.43
N GLU A 217 -1.02 2.97 -6.59
CA GLU A 217 -1.62 2.66 -7.89
C GLU A 217 -1.64 1.15 -8.15
N THR A 218 -0.48 0.49 -7.98
CA THR A 218 -0.37 -0.97 -8.19
C THR A 218 -1.24 -1.74 -7.20
N MET A 219 -1.29 -1.32 -5.92
CA MET A 219 -2.14 -1.94 -4.91
C MET A 219 -3.61 -1.89 -5.32
N ASN A 220 -4.09 -0.74 -5.80
CA ASN A 220 -5.47 -0.59 -6.24
C ASN A 220 -5.78 -1.45 -7.46
N GLU A 221 -4.84 -1.60 -8.39
CA GLU A 221 -4.98 -2.44 -9.57
C GLU A 221 -4.98 -3.94 -9.21
N GLU A 222 -4.02 -4.41 -8.42
CA GLU A 222 -3.82 -5.83 -8.10
C GLU A 222 -4.85 -6.39 -7.11
N PHE A 223 -5.43 -5.53 -6.27
CA PHE A 223 -6.49 -5.92 -5.34
C PHE A 223 -7.90 -5.64 -5.89
N ASN A 224 -8.01 -5.29 -7.16
CA ASN A 224 -9.29 -5.24 -7.84
C ASN A 224 -9.68 -6.66 -8.28
N VAL A 225 -10.82 -7.14 -7.77
CA VAL A 225 -11.30 -8.51 -8.02
C VAL A 225 -11.57 -8.74 -9.51
N SER A 226 -12.11 -7.76 -10.23
CA SER A 226 -12.36 -7.83 -11.66
C SER A 226 -11.08 -7.95 -12.47
N ASN A 227 -10.04 -7.19 -12.12
CA ASN A 227 -8.72 -7.34 -12.73
C ASN A 227 -8.18 -8.76 -12.53
N ILE A 228 -8.35 -9.34 -11.34
CA ILE A 228 -7.89 -10.69 -11.02
C ILE A 228 -8.66 -11.75 -11.83
N LEU A 229 -9.98 -11.62 -11.91
CA LEU A 229 -10.81 -12.51 -12.70
C LEU A 229 -10.44 -12.44 -14.20
N GLN A 230 -10.29 -11.23 -14.74
CA GLN A 230 -9.91 -11.02 -16.15
C GLN A 230 -8.51 -11.54 -16.47
N LYS A 231 -7.54 -11.31 -15.58
CA LYS A 231 -6.13 -11.63 -15.82
C LYS A 231 -5.80 -13.10 -15.59
N TYR A 232 -6.47 -13.75 -14.63
CA TYR A 232 -6.08 -15.09 -14.17
C TYR A 232 -7.18 -16.14 -14.35
N VAL A 233 -8.46 -15.80 -14.29
CA VAL A 233 -9.54 -16.79 -14.34
C VAL A 233 -10.10 -16.96 -15.77
N ILE A 234 -10.44 -15.86 -16.45
CA ILE A 234 -10.99 -15.89 -17.82
C ILE A 234 -10.07 -16.60 -18.84
N PRO A 235 -8.73 -16.39 -18.85
CA PRO A 235 -7.86 -17.07 -19.80
C PRO A 235 -7.85 -18.59 -19.62
N THR A 236 -8.11 -19.07 -18.40
CA THR A 236 -8.23 -20.51 -18.07
C THR A 236 -9.55 -21.10 -18.60
N LEU A 237 -10.59 -20.28 -18.75
CA LEU A 237 -11.86 -20.66 -19.39
C LEU A 237 -11.74 -20.80 -20.91
N GLY A 238 -10.95 -19.95 -21.58
CA GLY A 238 -10.85 -19.91 -23.06
C GLY A 238 -10.66 -21.27 -23.76
N PRO A 239 -9.76 -22.16 -23.28
CA PRO A 239 -9.59 -23.51 -23.82
C PRO A 239 -10.76 -24.45 -23.53
N VAL A 240 -11.42 -24.33 -22.38
CA VAL A 240 -12.60 -25.12 -21.99
C VAL A 240 -13.82 -24.74 -22.84
N LEU A 241 -13.95 -23.44 -23.14
CA LEU A 241 -15.03 -22.88 -23.97
C LEU A 241 -14.91 -23.25 -25.44
N LYS A 242 -13.69 -23.36 -26.00
CA LYS A 242 -13.47 -23.79 -27.40
C LYS A 242 -13.88 -25.24 -27.69
N THR A 243 -13.98 -26.08 -26.64
CA THR A 243 -14.42 -27.47 -26.76
C THR A 243 -15.94 -27.65 -26.59
N GLN A 244 -16.69 -26.56 -26.38
CA GLN A 244 -18.15 -26.60 -26.27
C GLN A 244 -18.81 -26.45 -27.65
N ILE A 245 -19.83 -27.26 -27.91
CA ILE A 245 -20.67 -27.16 -29.12
C ILE A 245 -21.49 -25.86 -28.99
N ALA A 246 -21.38 -24.97 -29.98
CA ALA A 246 -22.03 -23.65 -30.03
C ALA A 246 -21.67 -22.70 -28.85
N PRO A 247 -20.46 -22.11 -28.84
CA PRO A 247 -20.03 -21.19 -27.79
C PRO A 247 -21.00 -20.01 -27.59
N GLN A 248 -21.58 -19.47 -28.66
CA GLN A 248 -22.49 -18.31 -28.59
C GLN A 248 -23.89 -18.61 -28.01
N GLN A 249 -24.37 -19.85 -28.06
CA GLN A 249 -25.70 -20.23 -27.55
C GLN A 249 -25.65 -20.76 -26.10
N ASN A 250 -24.52 -21.34 -25.68
CA ASN A 250 -24.31 -21.80 -24.31
C ASN A 250 -23.67 -20.76 -23.38
N HIS A 251 -23.41 -19.54 -23.87
CA HIS A 251 -22.95 -18.43 -23.05
C HIS A 251 -24.08 -17.85 -22.18
N CYS A 252 -24.36 -18.53 -21.08
CA CYS A 252 -24.34 -17.81 -19.81
C CYS A 252 -22.89 -17.75 -19.34
N LEU A 253 -22.06 -16.97 -20.06
CA LEU A 253 -20.86 -16.40 -19.46
C LEU A 253 -21.36 -15.76 -18.17
N ILE A 254 -20.98 -16.36 -17.04
CA ILE A 254 -21.25 -15.84 -15.71
C ILE A 254 -21.10 -14.32 -15.79
N ASN A 255 -22.16 -13.61 -15.38
CA ASN A 255 -22.26 -12.17 -15.59
C ASN A 255 -21.36 -11.43 -14.60
N TYR A 256 -20.05 -11.73 -14.64
CA TYR A 256 -18.98 -11.20 -13.82
C TYR A 256 -18.94 -9.67 -13.87
N PHE A 257 -19.31 -9.09 -15.02
CA PHE A 257 -19.40 -7.65 -15.23
C PHE A 257 -20.71 -7.01 -14.72
N GLU A 258 -21.86 -7.69 -14.77
CA GLU A 258 -23.06 -7.20 -14.06
C GLU A 258 -22.87 -7.23 -12.54
N LEU A 259 -22.10 -8.18 -12.01
CA LEU A 259 -21.87 -8.32 -10.57
C LEU A 259 -21.18 -7.07 -10.00
N GLU A 260 -20.10 -6.60 -10.63
CA GLU A 260 -19.34 -5.42 -10.18
C GLU A 260 -20.16 -4.12 -10.29
N ASN A 261 -20.86 -3.91 -11.42
CA ASN A 261 -21.69 -2.71 -11.62
C ASN A 261 -22.89 -2.63 -10.68
N LYS A 262 -23.43 -3.78 -10.26
CA LYS A 262 -24.57 -3.85 -9.34
C LYS A 262 -24.13 -3.73 -7.87
N LEU A 263 -22.94 -4.22 -7.50
CA LEU A 263 -22.45 -4.21 -6.12
C LEU A 263 -21.86 -2.87 -5.65
N ASN A 264 -21.25 -2.08 -6.54
CA ASN A 264 -20.59 -0.83 -6.15
C ASN A 264 -21.54 0.34 -5.82
N ASN A 265 -22.86 0.24 -6.08
CA ASN A 265 -23.73 1.42 -6.15
C ASN A 265 -24.95 1.46 -5.20
N ASN A 266 -25.03 0.63 -4.14
CA ASN A 266 -26.25 0.55 -3.30
C ASN A 266 -27.52 0.50 -4.17
N ALA A 267 -27.47 -0.33 -5.23
CA ALA A 267 -28.45 -0.27 -6.29
C ALA A 267 -29.85 -0.61 -5.74
N LYS A 268 -30.85 0.18 -6.11
CA LYS A 268 -32.26 -0.16 -5.87
C LYS A 268 -32.76 -1.01 -7.03
N LEU A 269 -33.29 -2.18 -6.73
CA LEU A 269 -33.82 -3.11 -7.71
C LEU A 269 -35.33 -3.23 -7.54
N LYS A 270 -36.06 -3.38 -8.64
CA LYS A 270 -37.52 -3.58 -8.62
C LYS A 270 -37.85 -5.04 -8.92
N LEU A 271 -38.78 -5.65 -8.17
CA LEU A 271 -39.24 -7.00 -8.49
C LEU A 271 -40.09 -7.02 -9.77
N LYS A 272 -39.78 -7.91 -10.71
CA LYS A 272 -40.54 -8.13 -11.95
C LYS A 272 -41.74 -9.05 -11.78
N ARG A 273 -41.71 -9.90 -10.75
CA ARG A 273 -42.72 -10.90 -10.43
C ARG A 273 -42.68 -11.17 -8.93
N GLU A 274 -43.79 -11.65 -8.39
CA GLU A 274 -43.86 -12.06 -6.98
C GLU A 274 -42.87 -13.18 -6.67
N TYR A 275 -42.20 -13.08 -5.51
CA TYR A 275 -41.24 -14.07 -5.04
C TYR A 275 -41.45 -14.36 -3.55
N VAL A 276 -41.54 -15.65 -3.21
CA VAL A 276 -41.64 -16.09 -1.82
C VAL A 276 -40.31 -16.65 -1.37
N TYR A 277 -39.66 -15.93 -0.45
CA TYR A 277 -38.45 -16.35 0.21
C TYR A 277 -38.82 -17.13 1.48
N LYS A 278 -38.30 -18.35 1.64
CA LYS A 278 -38.46 -19.13 2.87
C LYS A 278 -37.12 -19.30 3.57
N ASP A 279 -37.04 -18.87 4.82
CA ASP A 279 -35.88 -19.09 5.69
C ASP A 279 -36.34 -19.59 7.06
N ASN A 280 -35.80 -20.73 7.48
CA ASN A 280 -36.11 -21.37 8.76
C ASN A 280 -37.62 -21.41 9.12
N GLY A 281 -38.46 -21.76 8.13
CA GLY A 281 -39.91 -21.91 8.31
C GLY A 281 -40.71 -20.60 8.33
N LYS A 282 -40.06 -19.43 8.18
CA LYS A 282 -40.74 -18.15 7.99
C LYS A 282 -40.79 -17.78 6.51
N GLU A 283 -41.97 -17.43 6.03
CA GLU A 283 -42.19 -17.00 4.65
C GLU A 283 -42.19 -15.48 4.56
N VAL A 284 -41.37 -14.94 3.67
CA VAL A 284 -41.34 -13.54 3.30
C VAL A 284 -41.80 -13.43 1.85
N VAL A 285 -42.96 -12.80 1.65
CA VAL A 285 -43.52 -12.55 0.32
C VAL A 285 -43.06 -11.18 -0.17
N LEU A 286 -42.36 -11.16 -1.30
CA LEU A 286 -41.96 -9.95 -2.01
C LEU A 286 -42.89 -9.75 -3.19
N LYS A 287 -43.58 -8.62 -3.24
CA LYS A 287 -44.60 -8.38 -4.29
C LYS A 287 -43.96 -7.90 -5.58
N GLU A 288 -44.63 -8.21 -6.70
CA GLU A 288 -44.28 -7.60 -7.98
C GLU A 288 -44.30 -6.07 -7.87
N GLY A 289 -43.26 -5.44 -8.39
CA GLY A 289 -43.07 -4.00 -8.36
C GLY A 289 -42.45 -3.42 -7.08
N GLU A 290 -42.20 -4.24 -6.05
CA GLU A 290 -41.53 -3.81 -4.83
C GLU A 290 -40.08 -3.42 -5.12
N VAL A 291 -39.63 -2.29 -4.54
CA VAL A 291 -38.25 -1.82 -4.65
C VAL A 291 -37.48 -2.29 -3.42
N VAL A 292 -36.34 -2.94 -3.66
CA VAL A 292 -35.47 -3.50 -2.63
C VAL A 292 -34.06 -2.94 -2.74
N ASP A 293 -33.40 -2.75 -1.60
CA ASP A 293 -32.02 -2.28 -1.56
C ASP A 293 -31.09 -3.47 -1.76
N LEU A 294 -30.20 -3.40 -2.75
CA LEU A 294 -29.21 -4.43 -2.97
C LEU A 294 -28.06 -4.32 -1.97
N ILE A 295 -27.77 -5.42 -1.26
CA ILE A 295 -26.71 -5.44 -0.23
C ILE A 295 -25.49 -6.19 -0.75
N TYR A 296 -25.66 -7.38 -1.33
CA TYR A 296 -24.56 -8.13 -1.97
C TYR A 296 -25.07 -9.21 -2.94
N ALA A 297 -24.19 -9.76 -3.76
CA ALA A 297 -24.48 -10.88 -4.66
C ALA A 297 -24.29 -12.20 -3.90
N GLY A 298 -25.37 -12.96 -3.73
CA GLY A 298 -25.38 -14.26 -3.05
C GLY A 298 -25.17 -15.45 -4.00
N TYR A 299 -25.19 -16.64 -3.39
CA TYR A 299 -24.62 -17.92 -3.84
C TYR A 299 -25.13 -18.53 -5.17
N SER A 300 -26.10 -17.94 -5.88
CA SER A 300 -26.75 -18.62 -7.03
C SER A 300 -27.72 -17.74 -7.81
N ARG A 301 -27.24 -16.66 -8.46
CA ARG A 301 -28.12 -15.59 -9.00
C ARG A 301 -29.03 -14.95 -7.95
N LEU A 302 -28.94 -15.37 -6.69
CA LEU A 302 -29.66 -14.83 -5.57
C LEU A 302 -28.97 -13.56 -5.12
N TRP A 303 -29.65 -12.43 -5.21
CA TRP A 303 -29.19 -11.17 -4.68
C TRP A 303 -29.62 -11.09 -3.22
N SER A 304 -28.67 -10.80 -2.34
CA SER A 304 -29.03 -10.40 -0.99
C SER A 304 -29.61 -9.00 -1.07
N VAL A 305 -30.90 -8.91 -0.80
CA VAL A 305 -31.65 -7.67 -0.82
C VAL A 305 -32.22 -7.41 0.56
N ARG A 306 -32.32 -6.13 0.89
CA ARG A 306 -33.03 -5.67 2.08
C ARG A 306 -34.37 -5.10 1.65
N THR A 307 -35.42 -5.68 2.18
CA THR A 307 -36.80 -5.24 1.91
C THR A 307 -37.07 -3.89 2.55
N SER A 308 -38.17 -3.26 2.15
CA SER A 308 -38.73 -2.06 2.78
C SER A 308 -38.92 -2.21 4.31
N LYS A 309 -39.13 -3.45 4.78
CA LYS A 309 -39.28 -3.82 6.20
C LYS A 309 -37.96 -4.16 6.90
N LYS A 310 -36.81 -3.84 6.28
CA LYS A 310 -35.45 -4.14 6.76
C LYS A 310 -35.16 -5.64 6.94
N ILE A 311 -35.90 -6.52 6.28
CA ILE A 311 -35.65 -7.96 6.31
C ILE A 311 -34.63 -8.29 5.22
N LEU A 312 -33.61 -9.08 5.56
CA LEU A 312 -32.64 -9.60 4.60
C LEU A 312 -33.23 -10.83 3.90
N CYS A 313 -33.23 -10.83 2.57
CA CYS A 313 -33.73 -11.93 1.75
C CYS A 313 -32.78 -12.21 0.59
N TYR A 314 -32.86 -13.41 0.02
CA TYR A 314 -32.08 -13.80 -1.14
C TYR A 314 -33.02 -13.99 -2.33
N VAL A 315 -32.90 -13.16 -3.36
CA VAL A 315 -33.85 -13.09 -4.48
C VAL A 315 -33.17 -13.39 -5.81
N PRO A 316 -33.64 -14.38 -6.61
CA PRO A 316 -32.98 -14.71 -7.87
C PRO A 316 -33.04 -13.57 -8.89
N SER A 317 -31.98 -13.38 -9.70
CA SER A 317 -31.85 -12.32 -10.71
C SER A 317 -33.04 -12.25 -11.65
N ILE A 318 -33.65 -13.41 -11.95
CA ILE A 318 -34.80 -13.52 -12.85
C ILE A 318 -36.04 -12.78 -12.32
N TYR A 319 -36.12 -12.54 -11.01
CA TYR A 319 -37.18 -11.78 -10.36
C TYR A 319 -36.86 -10.30 -10.23
N LEU A 320 -35.67 -9.83 -10.66
CA LEU A 320 -35.21 -8.46 -10.45
C LEU A 320 -35.09 -7.69 -11.77
N GLN A 321 -35.47 -6.42 -11.72
CA GLN A 321 -35.28 -5.39 -12.73
C GLN A 321 -34.37 -4.31 -12.18
N VAL A 322 -33.40 -3.91 -13.00
CA VAL A 322 -32.74 -2.61 -12.88
C VAL A 322 -33.69 -1.57 -13.45
#